data_AF-A0A7C3IXR2-F1
#
_entry.id   AF-A0A7C3IXR2-F1
#
_cell.length_a   1.000
_cell.length_b   1.000
_cell.length_c   1.000
_cell.angle_alpha   90.00
_cell.angle_beta   90.00
_cell.angle_gamma   90.00
#
_symmetry.space_group_name_H-M   'P 1'
#
loop_
_entity.id
_entity.type
_entity.pdbx_description
1 polymer ?
#
loop_
_entity_poly.entity_id
_entity_poly.type
_entity_poly.pdbx_seq_one_letter_code
_entity_poly.pdbx_strand_id
1 'polypeptide(L)'
;MELRSPEELRQFVDLDRAEVVDERAKGGEVILIPLVNPFAPIPALSAVADNLSWFMEQVTGRGYQKAEEVYDVGFIVREPGHQAFGLKVNAESGMVVISRVSILEDETVFRRYVNYLRTGVFL
;
A
#
# COMPACT_ATOMS: atom_id res chain seq x y z
N MET A 1 -0.68 -16.41 6.57
CA MET A 1 0.30 -16.60 5.47
C MET A 1 0.68 -15.21 5.05
N GLU A 2 1.90 -14.77 5.34
CA GLU A 2 2.34 -13.42 4.97
C GLU A 2 2.57 -13.38 3.46
N LEU A 3 1.83 -12.52 2.76
CA LEU A 3 1.92 -12.36 1.31
C LEU A 3 3.16 -11.52 0.99
N ARG A 4 4.26 -12.21 0.69
CA ARG A 4 5.59 -11.59 0.53
C ARG A 4 5.93 -11.34 -0.92
N SER A 5 5.29 -12.03 -1.86
CA SER A 5 5.52 -11.84 -3.30
C SER A 5 4.39 -11.01 -3.93
N PRO A 6 4.67 -10.08 -4.87
CA PRO A 6 3.62 -9.36 -5.58
C PRO A 6 2.70 -10.31 -6.36
N GLU A 7 3.23 -11.41 -6.89
CA GLU A 7 2.44 -12.40 -7.66
C GLU A 7 1.22 -12.91 -6.88
N GLU A 8 1.34 -13.05 -5.56
CA GLU A 8 0.24 -13.52 -4.72
C GLU A 8 -0.91 -12.49 -4.63
N LEU A 9 -0.64 -11.22 -4.95
CA LEU A 9 -1.63 -10.14 -5.01
C LEU A 9 -2.45 -10.13 -6.30
N ARG A 10 -2.00 -10.80 -7.37
CA ARG A 10 -2.67 -10.77 -8.69
C ARG A 10 -4.11 -11.32 -8.66
N GLN A 11 -4.43 -12.16 -7.68
CA GLN A 11 -5.80 -12.65 -7.46
C GLN A 11 -6.75 -11.57 -6.92
N PHE A 12 -6.20 -10.47 -6.39
CA PHE A 12 -6.95 -9.40 -5.73
C PHE A 12 -6.92 -8.08 -6.52
N VAL A 13 -5.79 -7.76 -7.16
CA VAL A 13 -5.51 -6.48 -7.80
C VAL A 13 -4.75 -6.64 -9.13
N ASP A 14 -4.92 -5.68 -10.03
CA ASP A 14 -4.18 -5.58 -11.29
C ASP A 14 -2.87 -4.81 -11.08
N LEU A 15 -1.78 -5.56 -10.92
CA LEU A 15 -0.46 -5.00 -10.62
C LEU A 15 0.16 -4.26 -11.81
N ASP A 16 -0.14 -4.70 -13.03
CA ASP A 16 0.45 -4.12 -14.23
C ASP A 16 -0.07 -2.69 -14.46
N ARG A 17 -1.24 -2.39 -13.87
CA ARG A 17 -1.86 -1.07 -13.86
C ARG A 17 -1.63 -0.27 -12.58
N ALA A 18 -0.86 -0.77 -11.61
CA ALA A 18 -0.51 -0.02 -10.41
C ALA A 18 0.26 1.26 -10.79
N GLU A 19 -0.12 2.44 -10.33
CA GLU A 19 0.55 3.70 -10.72
C GLU A 19 0.65 4.71 -9.57
N VAL A 20 1.60 5.64 -9.69
CA VAL A 20 1.73 6.79 -8.77
C VAL A 20 1.10 8.01 -9.43
N VAL A 21 0.18 8.67 -8.73
CA VAL A 21 -0.51 9.88 -9.22
C VAL A 21 -0.40 10.97 -8.16
N ASP A 22 -0.19 12.22 -8.58
CA ASP A 22 -0.27 13.38 -7.69
C ASP A 22 -1.75 13.76 -7.47
N GLU A 23 -2.28 13.46 -6.29
CA GLU A 23 -3.65 13.73 -5.91
C GLU A 23 -3.66 14.75 -4.76
N ARG A 24 -3.63 16.04 -5.12
CA ARG A 24 -3.56 17.14 -4.15
C ARG A 24 -4.68 17.13 -3.11
N ALA A 25 -5.87 16.65 -3.49
CA ALA A 25 -7.00 16.49 -2.57
C ALA A 25 -6.72 15.48 -1.44
N LYS A 26 -5.78 14.55 -1.65
CA LYS A 26 -5.35 13.52 -0.70
C LYS A 26 -4.00 13.84 -0.03
N GLY A 27 -3.50 15.07 -0.20
CA GLY A 27 -2.28 15.53 0.44
C GLY A 27 -0.99 15.24 -0.33
N GLY A 28 -1.06 14.82 -1.61
CA GLY A 28 0.10 14.67 -2.49
C GLY A 28 0.05 13.40 -3.35
N GLU A 29 1.22 12.80 -3.60
CA GLU A 29 1.32 11.54 -4.33
C GLU A 29 0.54 10.42 -3.60
N VAL A 30 -0.16 9.60 -4.38
CA VAL A 30 -0.85 8.36 -3.96
C VAL A 30 -0.53 7.24 -4.93
N ILE A 31 -0.67 6.00 -4.48
CA ILE A 31 -0.62 4.82 -5.34
C ILE A 31 -2.04 4.37 -5.63
N LEU A 32 -2.35 4.13 -6.89
CA LEU A 32 -3.62 3.57 -7.33
C LEU A 32 -3.38 2.18 -7.92
N ILE A 33 -4.16 1.19 -7.48
CA ILE A 33 -4.08 -0.17 -8.00
C ILE A 33 -5.50 -0.67 -8.28
N PRO A 34 -5.88 -1.01 -9.52
CA PRO A 34 -7.22 -1.50 -9.80
C PRO A 34 -7.54 -2.80 -9.06
N LEU A 35 -8.73 -2.89 -8.48
CA LEU A 35 -9.26 -4.12 -7.90
C LEU A 35 -9.71 -5.07 -9.01
N VAL A 36 -9.41 -6.36 -8.85
CA VAL A 36 -10.00 -7.42 -9.70
C VAL A 36 -11.49 -7.57 -9.39
N ASN A 37 -11.87 -7.50 -8.10
CA ASN A 37 -13.25 -7.52 -7.65
C ASN A 37 -13.58 -6.28 -6.80
N PRO A 38 -14.21 -5.24 -7.36
CA PRO A 38 -14.51 -4.00 -6.65
C PRO A 38 -15.61 -4.16 -5.58
N PHE A 39 -16.38 -5.25 -5.61
CA PHE A 39 -17.49 -5.49 -4.66
C PHE A 39 -17.04 -6.14 -3.35
N ALA A 40 -15.82 -6.67 -3.29
CA ALA A 40 -15.25 -7.30 -2.10
C ALA A 40 -13.81 -6.80 -1.87
N PRO A 41 -13.63 -5.53 -1.46
CA PRO A 41 -12.31 -4.91 -1.39
C PRO A 41 -11.49 -5.39 -0.18
N ILE A 42 -12.12 -5.79 0.93
CA ILE A 42 -11.41 -6.03 2.20
C ILE A 42 -10.27 -7.06 2.10
N PRO A 43 -10.44 -8.23 1.44
CA PRO A 43 -9.34 -9.18 1.23
C PRO A 43 -8.18 -8.55 0.45
N ALA A 44 -8.48 -7.75 -0.58
CA ALA A 44 -7.48 -7.06 -1.37
C ALA A 44 -6.72 -6.01 -0.54
N LEU A 45 -7.44 -5.19 0.23
CA LEU A 45 -6.83 -4.18 1.10
C LEU A 45 -5.92 -4.81 2.14
N SER A 46 -6.35 -5.92 2.76
CA SER A 46 -5.56 -6.64 3.76
C SER A 46 -4.29 -7.22 3.15
N ALA A 47 -4.41 -7.83 1.96
CA ALA A 47 -3.29 -8.40 1.23
C ALA A 47 -2.27 -7.34 0.79
N VAL A 48 -2.74 -6.22 0.25
CA VAL A 48 -1.89 -5.09 -0.14
C VAL A 48 -1.20 -4.49 1.09
N ALA A 49 -1.90 -4.35 2.22
CA ALA A 49 -1.32 -3.83 3.45
C ALA A 49 -0.22 -4.75 4.04
N ASP A 50 -0.41 -6.07 4.01
CA ASP A 50 0.63 -7.03 4.40
C ASP A 50 1.87 -6.88 3.53
N ASN A 51 1.69 -6.87 2.21
CA ASN A 51 2.80 -6.75 1.29
C ASN A 51 3.53 -5.40 1.43
N LEU A 52 2.77 -4.32 1.64
CA LEU A 52 3.31 -2.99 1.90
C LEU A 52 4.11 -2.95 3.22
N SER A 53 3.62 -3.59 4.29
CA SER A 53 4.37 -3.66 5.55
C SER A 53 5.72 -4.37 5.39
N TRP A 54 5.73 -5.51 4.68
CA TRP A 54 6.95 -6.23 4.38
C TRP A 54 7.90 -5.37 3.54
N PHE A 55 7.39 -4.71 2.49
CA PHE A 55 8.18 -3.84 1.62
C PHE A 55 8.82 -2.69 2.41
N MET A 56 8.03 -2.02 3.26
CA MET A 56 8.53 -0.93 4.10
C MET A 56 9.59 -1.41 5.09
N GLU A 57 9.44 -2.61 5.65
CA GLU A 57 10.47 -3.22 6.48
C GLU A 57 11.76 -3.48 5.70
N GLN A 58 11.68 -3.97 4.46
CA GLN A 58 12.86 -4.15 3.61
C GLN A 58 13.54 -2.83 3.23
N VAL A 59 12.76 -1.76 2.97
CA VAL A 59 13.31 -0.46 2.58
C VAL A 59 13.94 0.28 3.76
N THR A 60 13.31 0.22 4.93
CA THR A 60 13.68 1.08 6.07
C THR A 60 14.48 0.34 7.14
N GLY A 61 14.46 -1.00 7.15
CA GLY A 61 14.98 -1.83 8.23
C GLY A 61 14.18 -1.73 9.54
N ARG A 62 12.99 -1.11 9.51
CA ARG A 62 12.10 -0.94 10.68
C ARG A 62 10.92 -1.91 10.55
N GLY A 63 10.49 -2.56 11.63
CA GLY A 63 9.39 -3.53 11.61
C GLY A 63 8.01 -2.90 11.42
N TYR A 64 7.71 -2.39 10.22
CA TYR A 64 6.43 -1.81 9.87
C TYR A 64 5.31 -2.84 10.02
N GLN A 65 4.15 -2.43 10.55
CA GLN A 65 3.04 -3.35 10.83
C GLN A 65 1.71 -2.78 10.32
N LYS A 66 0.88 -3.64 9.73
CA LYS A 66 -0.50 -3.28 9.42
C LYS A 66 -1.37 -3.29 10.68
N ALA A 67 -2.32 -2.37 10.73
CA ALA A 67 -3.40 -2.34 11.69
C ALA A 67 -4.71 -2.00 10.97
N GLU A 68 -5.83 -2.52 11.43
CA GLU A 68 -7.14 -2.11 10.94
C GLU A 68 -7.39 -0.63 11.27
N GLU A 69 -8.00 0.08 10.33
CA GLU A 69 -8.40 1.45 10.56
C GLU A 69 -9.72 1.49 11.35
N VAL A 70 -9.76 2.30 12.41
CA VAL A 70 -10.89 2.30 13.37
C VAL A 70 -12.11 3.04 12.81
N TYR A 71 -11.89 4.03 11.94
CA TYR A 71 -12.93 4.95 11.49
C TYR A 71 -13.33 4.78 10.02
N ASP A 72 -12.56 4.01 9.25
CA ASP A 72 -12.76 3.79 7.82
C ASP A 72 -12.51 2.33 7.44
N VAL A 73 -13.05 1.90 6.31
CA VAL A 73 -12.75 0.59 5.74
C VAL A 73 -11.36 0.64 5.10
N GLY A 74 -10.37 0.11 5.83
CA GLY A 74 -8.99 0.10 5.37
C GLY A 74 -8.02 -0.40 6.41
N PHE A 75 -6.74 -0.29 6.05
CA PHE A 75 -5.61 -0.63 6.92
C PHE A 75 -4.63 0.53 6.96
N ILE A 76 -3.91 0.65 8.05
CA ILE A 76 -2.77 1.56 8.17
C ILE A 76 -1.51 0.72 8.42
N VAL A 77 -0.50 0.91 7.58
CA VAL A 77 0.84 0.35 7.74
C VAL A 77 1.70 1.36 8.47
N ARG A 78 2.03 1.08 9.74
CA ARG A 78 2.72 2.02 10.64
C ARG A 78 4.16 1.64 10.91
N GLU A 79 4.98 2.66 11.09
CA GLU A 79 6.30 2.50 11.66
C GLU A 79 6.21 2.13 13.15
N PRO A 80 7.02 1.18 13.65
CA PRO A 80 7.00 0.81 15.06
C PRO A 80 7.33 2.00 15.97
N GLY A 81 6.57 2.15 17.06
CA GLY A 81 6.74 3.23 18.04
C GLY A 81 6.18 4.59 17.61
N HIS A 82 5.62 4.69 16.40
CA HIS A 82 5.18 5.96 15.83
C HIS A 82 3.71 5.89 15.39
N GLN A 83 2.88 6.80 15.92
CA GLN A 83 1.46 6.86 15.53
C GLN A 83 1.19 7.76 14.32
N ALA A 84 2.08 8.73 14.07
CA ALA A 84 1.96 9.67 12.96
C ALA A 84 2.53 9.11 11.65
N PHE A 85 3.56 8.25 11.72
CA PHE A 85 4.27 7.78 10.54
C PHE A 85 3.67 6.49 9.99
N GLY A 86 3.12 6.57 8.79
CA GLY A 86 2.53 5.42 8.13
C GLY A 86 1.85 5.70 6.79
N LEU A 87 1.30 4.64 6.24
CA LEU A 87 0.63 4.59 4.96
C LEU A 87 -0.78 4.05 5.15
N LYS A 88 -1.78 4.75 4.64
CA LYS A 88 -3.16 4.30 4.65
C LYS A 88 -3.44 3.53 3.37
N VAL A 89 -4.12 2.39 3.49
CA VAL A 89 -4.53 1.50 2.41
C VAL A 89 -6.04 1.37 2.47
N ASN A 90 -6.75 2.02 1.56
CA ASN A 90 -8.21 2.03 1.50
C ASN A 90 -8.72 1.73 0.09
N ALA A 91 -10.04 1.56 -0.05
CA ALA A 91 -10.68 1.35 -1.35
C ALA A 91 -11.49 2.58 -1.77
N GLU A 92 -11.35 2.98 -3.03
CA GLU A 92 -12.09 4.09 -3.62
C GLU A 92 -12.31 3.86 -5.11
N SER A 93 -13.55 4.02 -5.59
CA SER A 93 -13.88 3.95 -7.02
C SER A 93 -13.35 2.70 -7.75
N GLY A 94 -13.34 1.54 -7.08
CA GLY A 94 -12.83 0.29 -7.65
C GLY A 94 -11.30 0.16 -7.66
N MET A 95 -10.60 1.04 -6.95
CA MET A 95 -9.16 1.02 -6.78
C MET A 95 -8.80 0.75 -5.32
N VAL A 96 -7.67 0.08 -5.09
CA VAL A 96 -6.89 0.26 -3.87
C VAL A 96 -6.15 1.59 -3.98
N VAL A 97 -6.25 2.40 -2.94
CA VAL A 97 -5.55 3.67 -2.81
C VAL A 97 -4.58 3.57 -1.65
N ILE A 98 -3.31 3.89 -1.89
CA ILE A 98 -2.30 4.00 -0.85
C ILE A 98 -1.90 5.47 -0.73
N SER A 99 -2.13 6.06 0.43
CA SER A 99 -1.81 7.46 0.71
C SER A 99 -0.92 7.59 1.95
N ARG A 100 -0.21 8.72 2.04
CA ARG A 100 0.64 9.03 3.18
C ARG A 100 -0.21 9.53 4.35
N VAL A 101 0.00 8.99 5.55
CA VAL A 101 -0.59 9.53 6.79
C VAL A 101 0.26 10.70 7.32
N SER A 102 1.57 10.67 7.06
CA SER A 102 2.50 11.77 7.33
C SER A 102 3.63 11.84 6.29
N ILE A 103 4.51 12.84 6.45
CA ILE A 103 5.73 12.98 5.66
C ILE A 103 6.64 11.78 5.97
N LEU A 104 6.83 10.89 5.00
CA LEU A 104 7.92 9.90 5.01
C LEU A 104 9.22 10.61 4.63
N GLU A 105 10.32 10.16 5.20
CA GLU A 105 11.67 10.69 4.92
C GLU A 105 12.08 10.45 3.44
N ASP A 106 11.57 9.38 2.80
CA ASP A 106 11.84 9.05 1.40
C ASP A 106 10.63 9.37 0.50
N GLU A 107 10.78 10.37 -0.37
CA GLU A 107 9.77 10.75 -1.37
C GLU A 107 9.65 9.70 -2.49
N THR A 108 10.68 8.88 -2.72
CA THR A 108 10.71 7.91 -3.83
C THR A 108 9.99 6.60 -3.53
N VAL A 109 9.59 6.38 -2.27
CA VAL A 109 9.09 5.08 -1.79
C VAL A 109 7.88 4.57 -2.58
N PHE A 110 7.00 5.45 -3.04
CA PHE A 110 5.83 5.07 -3.84
C PHE A 110 6.22 4.57 -5.23
N ARG A 111 7.19 5.23 -5.87
CA ARG A 111 7.70 4.80 -7.18
C ARG A 111 8.42 3.46 -7.07
N ARG A 112 9.20 3.28 -6.00
CA ARG A 112 9.88 2.01 -5.73
C ARG A 112 8.89 0.88 -5.48
N TYR A 113 7.84 1.12 -4.69
CA TYR A 113 6.80 0.12 -4.44
C TYR A 113 6.04 -0.24 -5.72
N VAL A 114 5.63 0.74 -6.53
CA VAL A 114 4.96 0.47 -7.82
C VAL A 114 5.87 -0.31 -8.77
N ASN A 115 7.17 0.01 -8.83
CA ASN A 115 8.12 -0.75 -9.64
C ASN A 115 8.23 -2.21 -9.15
N TYR A 116 8.36 -2.40 -7.84
CA TYR A 116 8.36 -3.72 -7.22
C TYR A 116 7.09 -4.52 -7.54
N LEU A 117 5.90 -3.90 -7.43
CA LEU A 117 4.63 -4.55 -7.75
C LEU A 117 4.56 -5.04 -9.20
N ARG A 118 5.06 -4.23 -10.14
CA ARG A 118 5.01 -4.55 -11.58
C ARG A 118 6.07 -5.57 -12.01
N THR A 119 7.26 -5.50 -11.42
CA THR A 119 8.42 -6.30 -11.87
C THR A 119 8.71 -7.53 -11.01
N GLY A 120 8.19 -7.55 -9.78
CA GLY A 120 8.60 -8.53 -8.77
C GLY A 120 10.01 -8.31 -8.21
N VAL A 121 10.73 -7.28 -8.68
CA VAL A 121 12.11 -7.01 -8.30
C VAL A 121 12.17 -5.92 -7.23
N PHE A 122 12.81 -6.23 -6.11
CA PHE A 122 13.10 -5.25 -5.06
C PHE A 122 14.40 -4.51 -5.40
N LEU A 123 14.32 -3.19 -5.64
CA LEU A 123 15.44 -2.30 -5.98
C LEU A 123 15.55 -1.12 -4.99
#